data_AF-A0AA90QY81-F1
#
_entry.id   AF-A0AA90QY81-F1
#
_cell.length_a   1.000
_cell.length_b   1.000
_cell.length_c   1.000
_cell.angle_alpha   90.00
_cell.angle_beta   90.00
_cell.angle_gamma   90.00
#
_symmetry.space_group_name_H-M   'P 1'
#
loop_
_entity.id
_entity.type
_entity.pdbx_description
1 polymer ?
#
loop_
_entity_poly.entity_id
_entity_poly.type
_entity_poly.pdbx_seq_one_letter_code
_entity_poly.pdbx_strand_id
1 'polypeptide(L)'
;MKAFFGSMTGRVFLTLLLGVVITAVLTQLLAENERQRVIEAFRDQHAMDRAEQLITATETVPASARLAYLRAANRPGIQLVVISDELPVKPAPSPFTAALAVRMGPHYKLATIAARPAACDVPRIQNSMFGPTESQWKGVCESINVRLRDGELLRLLVLPPPPSVIAHETDYRMIIGMFLVSIAFLAYLVARMTTRPLKQLAQAAKDLGNDINHPPLQLSGASEIRQASAAFNAMQARIRQYIFQRTQMLAAITHDLQTPLTRMRLRLEKVGDGELRDRLVGDLSAMQEMVREGLDLARSTDTTEAMQALDLDSLLDSVTCDATDAGQQVAVHGHAGMALLGRPMALRRCLVNLIDNAVKYGQRAFVTVEAGAGAARIRVRDNGPGIAPGELARVFEPFYRVETSRSRESGGTGLGLTIARNIAEQHGGSIALVNHPEGGLEVTLVLPEYYAGK
;
A
#
# COMPACT_ATOMS: atom_id res chain seq x y z
N MET A 1 3.98 -17.37 -26.08
CA MET A 1 2.75 -17.11 -25.29
C MET A 1 2.99 -17.04 -23.78
N LYS A 2 3.51 -18.06 -23.10
CA LYS A 2 3.74 -18.01 -21.63
C LYS A 2 4.61 -16.83 -21.17
N ALA A 3 5.64 -16.46 -21.94
CA ALA A 3 6.50 -15.30 -21.63
C ALA A 3 5.76 -13.96 -21.71
N PHE A 4 4.82 -13.80 -22.66
CA PHE A 4 4.01 -12.59 -22.79
C PHE A 4 3.01 -12.47 -21.63
N PHE A 5 2.30 -13.55 -21.27
CA PHE A 5 1.37 -13.51 -20.13
C PHE A 5 2.06 -13.33 -18.77
N GLY A 6 3.36 -13.65 -18.67
CA GLY A 6 4.18 -13.39 -17.49
C GLY A 6 4.76 -11.97 -17.43
N SER A 7 4.75 -11.23 -18.53
CA SER A 7 5.29 -9.87 -18.61
C SER A 7 4.32 -8.82 -18.07
N MET A 8 4.87 -7.69 -17.68
CA MET A 8 4.12 -6.56 -17.17
C MET A 8 3.18 -6.04 -18.27
N THR A 9 3.68 -5.93 -19.50
CA THR A 9 2.91 -5.55 -20.68
C THR A 9 1.76 -6.51 -20.96
N GLY A 10 1.99 -7.83 -20.91
CA GLY A 10 0.93 -8.81 -21.17
C GLY A 10 -0.10 -8.87 -20.05
N ARG A 11 0.31 -8.68 -18.79
CA ARG A 11 -0.60 -8.55 -17.66
C ARG A 11 -1.47 -7.30 -17.77
N VAL A 12 -0.88 -6.14 -18.07
CA VAL A 12 -1.63 -4.88 -18.28
C VAL A 12 -2.59 -5.03 -19.46
N PHE A 13 -2.12 -5.61 -20.57
CA PHE A 13 -2.95 -5.82 -21.75
C PHE A 13 -4.14 -6.74 -21.44
N LEU A 14 -3.91 -7.84 -20.73
CA LEU A 14 -4.97 -8.81 -20.42
C LEU A 14 -5.96 -8.27 -19.38
N THR A 15 -5.50 -7.51 -18.38
CA THR A 15 -6.41 -6.84 -17.45
C THR A 15 -7.23 -5.78 -18.15
N LEU A 16 -6.62 -4.98 -19.04
CA LEU A 16 -7.34 -4.00 -19.86
C LEU A 16 -8.38 -4.67 -20.75
N LEU A 17 -7.98 -5.69 -21.51
CA LEU A 17 -8.86 -6.40 -22.43
C LEU A 17 -10.04 -7.04 -21.70
N LEU A 18 -9.76 -7.79 -20.62
CA LEU A 18 -10.80 -8.43 -19.83
C LEU A 18 -11.74 -7.40 -19.19
N GLY A 19 -11.19 -6.30 -18.66
CA GLY A 19 -11.96 -5.22 -18.08
C GLY A 19 -12.90 -4.56 -19.10
N VAL A 20 -12.40 -4.26 -20.30
CA VAL A 20 -13.21 -3.69 -21.39
C VAL A 20 -14.32 -4.65 -21.83
N VAL A 21 -14.02 -5.94 -21.99
CA VAL A 21 -15.00 -6.95 -22.40
C VAL A 21 -16.09 -7.14 -21.33
N ILE A 22 -15.70 -7.32 -20.05
CA ILE A 22 -16.65 -7.47 -18.94
C ILE A 22 -17.54 -6.24 -18.85
N THR A 23 -16.94 -5.05 -18.94
CA THR A 23 -17.68 -3.79 -18.94
C THR A 23 -18.70 -3.79 -20.07
N ALA A 24 -18.26 -3.96 -21.32
CA ALA A 24 -19.14 -3.90 -22.48
C ALA A 24 -20.31 -4.90 -22.38
N VAL A 25 -20.05 -6.13 -21.93
CA VAL A 25 -21.08 -7.16 -21.73
C VAL A 25 -22.06 -6.75 -20.63
N LEU A 26 -21.56 -6.28 -19.48
CA LEU A 26 -22.41 -5.85 -18.36
C LEU A 26 -23.29 -4.66 -18.75
N THR A 27 -22.71 -3.67 -19.46
CA THR A 27 -23.45 -2.51 -19.97
C THR A 27 -24.54 -2.92 -20.94
N GLN A 28 -24.25 -3.87 -21.84
CA GLN A 28 -25.23 -4.36 -22.79
C GLN A 28 -26.35 -5.16 -22.11
N LEU A 29 -26.03 -6.01 -21.14
CA LEU A 29 -27.02 -6.80 -20.39
C LEU A 29 -27.97 -5.91 -19.58
N LEU A 30 -27.43 -4.88 -18.91
CA LEU A 30 -28.23 -3.93 -18.16
C LEU A 30 -29.13 -3.10 -19.07
N ALA A 31 -28.60 -2.61 -20.20
CA ALA A 31 -29.38 -1.88 -21.21
C ALA A 31 -30.54 -2.72 -21.76
N GLU A 32 -30.30 -3.99 -22.07
CA GLU A 32 -31.34 -4.89 -22.60
C GLU A 32 -32.45 -5.15 -21.57
N ASN A 33 -32.08 -5.36 -20.30
CA ASN A 33 -33.05 -5.63 -19.23
C ASN A 33 -33.92 -4.41 -18.88
N GLU A 34 -33.34 -3.20 -18.81
CA GLU A 34 -34.14 -1.99 -18.62
C GLU A 34 -35.08 -1.76 -19.80
N ARG A 35 -34.61 -2.00 -21.03
CA ARG A 35 -35.40 -1.86 -22.25
C ARG A 35 -36.63 -2.76 -22.26
N GLN A 36 -36.49 -4.04 -21.87
CA GLN A 36 -37.62 -4.97 -21.83
C GLN A 36 -38.70 -4.52 -20.83
N ARG A 37 -38.30 -4.04 -19.65
CA ARG A 37 -39.25 -3.60 -18.60
C ARG A 37 -40.07 -2.38 -19.01
N VAL A 38 -39.44 -1.39 -19.64
CA VAL A 38 -40.14 -0.16 -20.06
C VAL A 38 -41.17 -0.47 -21.16
N ILE A 39 -40.83 -1.33 -22.12
CA ILE A 39 -41.73 -1.73 -23.21
C ILE A 39 -42.94 -2.53 -22.67
N GLU A 40 -42.73 -3.44 -21.73
CA GLU A 40 -43.81 -4.21 -21.10
C GLU A 40 -44.81 -3.28 -20.37
N ALA A 41 -44.32 -2.34 -19.57
CA ALA A 41 -45.16 -1.41 -18.82
C ALA A 41 -45.99 -0.48 -19.71
N PHE A 42 -45.39 0.11 -20.75
CA PHE A 42 -46.10 1.02 -21.65
C PHE A 42 -47.19 0.30 -22.43
N ARG A 43 -46.95 -0.95 -22.86
CA ARG A 43 -47.95 -1.67 -23.66
C ARG A 43 -49.05 -2.32 -22.83
N ASP A 44 -48.83 -2.63 -21.55
CA ASP A 44 -49.93 -3.02 -20.66
C ASP A 44 -50.90 -1.83 -20.42
N GLN A 45 -50.41 -0.59 -20.37
CA GLN A 45 -51.27 0.61 -20.36
C GLN A 45 -52.05 0.76 -21.67
N HIS A 46 -51.39 0.65 -22.83
CA HIS A 46 -52.07 0.74 -24.13
C HIS A 46 -53.10 -0.36 -24.34
N ALA A 47 -52.83 -1.58 -23.85
CA ALA A 47 -53.78 -2.67 -23.85
C ALA A 47 -55.02 -2.31 -23.01
N MET A 48 -54.82 -1.73 -21.83
CA MET A 48 -55.93 -1.28 -20.98
C MET A 48 -56.81 -0.24 -21.68
N ASP A 49 -56.20 0.80 -22.26
CA ASP A 49 -56.93 1.87 -22.96
C ASP A 49 -57.72 1.34 -24.16
N ARG A 50 -57.14 0.41 -24.92
CA ARG A 50 -57.79 -0.22 -26.08
C ARG A 50 -58.91 -1.17 -25.69
N ALA A 51 -58.77 -1.92 -24.59
CA ALA A 51 -59.83 -2.78 -24.07
C ALA A 51 -61.04 -1.95 -23.63
N GLU A 52 -60.81 -0.87 -22.89
CA GLU A 52 -61.87 0.08 -22.48
C GLU A 52 -62.59 0.67 -23.71
N GLN A 53 -61.84 1.19 -24.69
CA GLN A 53 -62.41 1.76 -25.92
C GLN A 53 -63.23 0.72 -26.70
N LEU A 54 -62.74 -0.52 -26.82
CA LEU A 54 -63.41 -1.56 -27.59
C LEU A 54 -64.72 -2.02 -26.91
N ILE A 55 -64.73 -2.17 -25.58
CA ILE A 55 -65.92 -2.57 -24.82
C ILE A 55 -66.98 -1.46 -24.90
N THR A 56 -66.59 -0.22 -24.59
CA THR A 56 -67.51 0.94 -24.59
C THR A 56 -68.09 1.21 -25.98
N ALA A 57 -67.27 1.15 -27.03
CA ALA A 57 -67.73 1.34 -28.40
C ALA A 57 -68.64 0.20 -28.87
N THR A 58 -68.36 -1.06 -28.49
CA THR A 58 -69.25 -2.19 -28.82
C THR A 58 -70.62 -2.06 -28.17
N GLU A 59 -70.70 -1.50 -26.95
CA GLU A 59 -71.97 -1.24 -26.27
C GLU A 59 -72.84 -0.25 -27.03
N THR A 60 -72.25 0.80 -27.61
CA THR A 60 -72.99 1.80 -28.40
C THR A 60 -73.52 1.27 -29.73
N VAL A 61 -73.00 0.14 -30.21
CA VAL A 61 -73.43 -0.47 -31.47
C VAL A 61 -74.63 -1.38 -31.22
N PRO A 62 -75.73 -1.27 -31.99
CA PRO A 62 -76.88 -2.17 -31.87
C PRO A 62 -76.50 -3.65 -32.06
N ALA A 63 -77.14 -4.56 -31.32
CA ALA A 63 -76.82 -5.99 -31.33
C ALA A 63 -76.76 -6.62 -32.74
N SER A 64 -77.62 -6.19 -33.66
CA SER A 64 -77.64 -6.66 -35.06
C SER A 64 -76.40 -6.29 -35.88
N ALA A 65 -75.68 -5.22 -35.51
CA ALA A 65 -74.50 -4.71 -36.22
C ALA A 65 -73.18 -5.01 -35.50
N ARG A 66 -73.21 -5.57 -34.27
CA ARG A 66 -72.01 -5.82 -33.45
C ARG A 66 -71.02 -6.76 -34.11
N LEU A 67 -71.48 -7.82 -34.76
CA LEU A 67 -70.58 -8.76 -35.44
C LEU A 67 -69.78 -8.09 -36.58
N ALA A 68 -70.42 -7.19 -37.34
CA ALA A 68 -69.76 -6.43 -38.39
C ALA A 68 -68.77 -5.42 -37.80
N TYR A 69 -69.15 -4.74 -36.71
CA TYR A 69 -68.27 -3.84 -35.98
C TYR A 69 -67.04 -4.56 -35.42
N LEU A 70 -67.21 -5.68 -34.73
CA LEU A 70 -66.11 -6.45 -34.13
C LEU A 70 -65.12 -6.95 -35.19
N ARG A 71 -65.58 -7.35 -36.38
CA ARG A 71 -64.68 -7.70 -37.49
C ARG A 71 -63.79 -6.55 -37.94
N ALA A 72 -64.30 -5.31 -37.90
CA ALA A 72 -63.54 -4.12 -38.28
C ALA A 72 -62.71 -3.54 -37.12
N ALA A 73 -63.19 -3.66 -35.89
CA ALA A 73 -62.60 -3.07 -34.68
C ALA A 73 -61.50 -3.95 -34.07
N ASN A 74 -61.58 -5.28 -34.24
CA ASN A 74 -60.57 -6.22 -33.75
C ASN A 74 -59.23 -5.98 -34.46
N ARG A 75 -58.17 -5.78 -33.67
CA ARG A 75 -56.79 -5.58 -34.15
C ARG A 75 -55.86 -6.56 -33.43
N PRO A 76 -54.63 -6.79 -33.93
CA PRO A 76 -53.64 -7.59 -33.20
C PRO A 76 -53.43 -7.03 -31.78
N GLY A 77 -53.37 -7.91 -30.78
CA GLY A 77 -53.17 -7.55 -29.38
C GLY A 77 -54.46 -7.57 -28.53
N ILE A 78 -55.57 -7.01 -29.03
CA ILE A 78 -56.87 -7.03 -28.31
C ILE A 78 -58.01 -7.33 -29.26
N GLN A 79 -58.79 -8.34 -28.92
CA GLN A 79 -59.94 -8.77 -29.69
C GLN A 79 -61.13 -9.02 -28.77
N LEU A 80 -62.33 -8.67 -29.23
CA LEU A 80 -63.58 -8.94 -28.54
C LEU A 80 -64.43 -9.86 -29.42
N VAL A 81 -64.93 -10.95 -28.84
CA VAL A 81 -65.63 -12.02 -29.56
C VAL A 81 -66.95 -12.30 -28.86
N VAL A 82 -68.04 -12.39 -29.63
CA VAL A 82 -69.35 -12.81 -29.11
C VAL A 82 -69.31 -14.30 -28.82
N ILE A 83 -69.74 -14.70 -27.62
CA ILE A 83 -69.72 -16.09 -27.18
C ILE A 83 -71.08 -16.53 -26.66
N SER A 84 -71.39 -17.80 -26.84
CA SER A 84 -72.61 -18.43 -26.31
C SER A 84 -72.33 -19.33 -25.10
N ASP A 85 -71.07 -19.73 -24.88
CA ASP A 85 -70.67 -20.68 -23.84
C ASP A 85 -69.79 -20.02 -22.76
N GLU A 86 -70.18 -20.20 -21.49
CA GLU A 86 -69.39 -19.79 -20.32
C GLU A 86 -68.30 -20.81 -19.98
N LEU A 87 -67.05 -20.43 -20.19
CA LEU A 87 -65.89 -21.19 -19.69
C LEU A 87 -65.69 -20.96 -18.18
N PRO A 88 -65.07 -21.92 -17.47
CA PRO A 88 -64.83 -21.81 -16.04
C PRO A 88 -63.98 -20.57 -15.70
N VAL A 89 -64.50 -19.78 -14.76
CA VAL A 89 -63.91 -18.53 -14.28
C VAL A 89 -62.93 -18.82 -13.14
N LYS A 90 -61.82 -18.09 -13.09
CA LYS A 90 -60.85 -18.16 -12.00
C LYS A 90 -61.42 -17.48 -10.75
N PRO A 91 -61.26 -18.06 -9.53
CA PRO A 91 -61.85 -17.51 -8.31
C PRO A 91 -61.32 -16.14 -7.89
N ALA A 92 -60.12 -15.76 -8.34
CA ALA A 92 -59.56 -14.42 -8.13
C ALA A 92 -59.30 -13.73 -9.49
N PRO A 93 -59.71 -12.46 -9.65
CA PRO A 93 -59.42 -11.70 -10.86
C PRO A 93 -57.92 -11.49 -11.02
N SER A 94 -57.43 -11.48 -12.26
CA SER A 94 -56.05 -11.09 -12.54
C SER A 94 -55.81 -9.60 -12.23
N PRO A 95 -54.56 -9.16 -12.05
CA PRO A 95 -54.23 -7.75 -11.88
C PRO A 95 -54.78 -6.86 -13.01
N PHE A 96 -54.74 -7.35 -14.25
CA PHE A 96 -55.26 -6.63 -15.41
C PHE A 96 -56.79 -6.57 -15.41
N THR A 97 -57.47 -7.69 -15.12
CA THR A 97 -58.94 -7.73 -15.01
C THR A 97 -59.44 -6.83 -13.87
N ALA A 98 -58.77 -6.84 -12.73
CA ALA A 98 -59.09 -5.99 -11.58
C ALA A 98 -58.91 -4.51 -11.91
N ALA A 99 -57.81 -4.14 -12.57
CA ALA A 99 -57.56 -2.76 -13.01
C ALA A 99 -58.58 -2.29 -14.06
N LEU A 100 -58.94 -3.15 -15.02
CA LEU A 100 -59.98 -2.86 -16.00
C LEU A 100 -61.35 -2.68 -15.34
N ALA A 101 -61.68 -3.50 -14.34
CA ALA A 101 -62.95 -3.41 -13.62
C ALA A 101 -63.09 -2.12 -12.82
N VAL A 102 -62.02 -1.66 -12.18
CA VAL A 102 -61.99 -0.35 -11.50
C VAL A 102 -62.24 0.78 -12.50
N ARG A 103 -61.66 0.69 -13.71
CA ARG A 103 -61.75 1.73 -14.73
C ARG A 103 -63.11 1.79 -15.44
N MET A 104 -63.70 0.64 -15.75
CA MET A 104 -65.00 0.52 -16.41
C MET A 104 -66.19 0.84 -15.47
N GLY A 105 -65.98 0.77 -14.14
CA GLY A 105 -67.00 1.01 -13.13
C GLY A 105 -67.90 -0.22 -12.84
N PRO A 106 -68.78 -0.14 -11.82
CA PRO A 106 -69.50 -1.29 -11.26
C PRO A 106 -70.58 -1.88 -12.19
N HIS A 107 -70.88 -1.22 -13.30
CA HIS A 107 -71.91 -1.64 -14.25
C HIS A 107 -71.48 -2.78 -15.17
N TYR A 108 -70.18 -3.07 -15.24
CA TYR A 108 -69.63 -4.16 -16.02
C TYR A 108 -69.19 -5.29 -15.11
N LYS A 109 -69.63 -6.52 -15.39
CA LYS A 109 -69.13 -7.71 -14.70
C LYS A 109 -68.00 -8.32 -15.53
N LEU A 110 -66.78 -8.22 -14.99
CA LEU A 110 -65.56 -8.73 -15.60
C LEU A 110 -65.07 -9.94 -14.81
N ALA A 111 -64.82 -11.04 -15.52
CA ALA A 111 -64.42 -12.32 -14.93
C ALA A 111 -63.26 -12.93 -15.71
N THR A 112 -62.13 -13.18 -15.05
CA THR A 112 -60.97 -13.81 -15.69
C THR A 112 -61.24 -15.29 -15.94
N ILE A 113 -61.08 -15.76 -17.18
CA ILE A 113 -61.29 -17.16 -17.54
C ILE A 113 -60.04 -17.98 -17.15
N ALA A 114 -60.25 -19.20 -16.66
CA ALA A 114 -59.14 -20.08 -16.25
C ALA A 114 -58.30 -20.57 -17.45
N ALA A 115 -58.90 -20.69 -18.63
CA ALA A 115 -58.24 -21.07 -19.87
C ALA A 115 -57.44 -19.90 -20.48
N ARG A 116 -56.15 -20.15 -20.75
CA ARG A 116 -55.27 -19.19 -21.42
C ARG A 116 -55.41 -19.30 -22.95
N PRO A 117 -55.40 -18.19 -23.71
CA PRO A 117 -55.42 -18.27 -25.17
C PRO A 117 -54.23 -19.06 -25.72
N ALA A 118 -54.44 -19.94 -26.71
CA ALA A 118 -53.37 -20.75 -27.32
C ALA A 118 -52.24 -19.91 -27.92
N ALA A 119 -52.53 -18.68 -28.36
CA ALA A 119 -51.54 -17.73 -28.86
C ALA A 119 -50.55 -17.25 -27.79
N CYS A 120 -50.84 -17.44 -26.49
CA CYS A 120 -49.97 -17.07 -25.38
C CYS A 120 -48.80 -18.06 -25.21
N ASP A 121 -49.00 -19.32 -25.60
CA ASP A 121 -48.04 -20.40 -25.35
C ASP A 121 -47.06 -20.61 -26.52
N VAL A 122 -47.15 -19.76 -27.55
CA VAL A 122 -46.24 -19.79 -28.70
C VAL A 122 -44.86 -19.26 -28.27
N PRO A 123 -43.79 -20.06 -28.38
CA PRO A 123 -42.44 -19.63 -28.03
C PRO A 123 -42.01 -18.49 -28.95
N ARG A 124 -41.43 -17.44 -28.37
CA ARG A 124 -40.88 -16.31 -29.12
C ARG A 124 -39.38 -16.44 -29.19
N ILE A 125 -38.85 -16.50 -30.41
CA ILE A 125 -37.42 -16.46 -30.66
C ILE A 125 -36.99 -15.00 -30.57
N GLN A 126 -36.19 -14.68 -29.56
CA GLN A 126 -35.49 -13.41 -29.47
C GLN A 126 -34.04 -13.62 -29.89
N ASN A 127 -33.57 -12.81 -30.84
CA ASN A 127 -32.16 -12.81 -31.20
C ASN A 127 -31.39 -12.04 -30.13
N SER A 128 -30.58 -12.76 -29.36
CA SER A 128 -29.61 -12.16 -28.43
C SER A 128 -28.21 -12.17 -29.05
N MET A 129 -27.29 -11.45 -28.42
CA MET A 129 -25.86 -11.49 -28.78
C MET A 129 -25.27 -12.91 -28.69
N PHE A 130 -25.85 -13.79 -27.87
CA PHE A 130 -25.38 -15.16 -27.64
C PHE A 130 -26.14 -16.23 -28.45
N GLY A 131 -26.93 -15.80 -29.44
CA GLY A 131 -27.76 -16.68 -30.27
C GLY A 131 -29.26 -16.51 -30.01
N PRO A 132 -30.11 -17.24 -30.76
CA PRO A 132 -31.54 -17.23 -30.57
C PRO A 132 -31.90 -17.87 -29.23
N THR A 133 -32.56 -17.11 -28.37
CA THR A 133 -33.12 -17.62 -27.12
C THR A 133 -34.63 -17.71 -27.23
N GLU A 134 -35.17 -18.87 -26.88
CA GLU A 134 -36.60 -19.05 -26.71
C GLU A 134 -37.05 -18.39 -25.41
N SER A 135 -37.96 -17.44 -25.53
CA SER A 135 -38.61 -16.81 -24.40
C SER A 135 -40.12 -17.03 -24.51
N GLN A 136 -40.73 -17.40 -23.39
CA GLN A 136 -42.18 -17.36 -23.28
C GLN A 136 -42.63 -15.92 -23.06
N TRP A 137 -43.77 -15.58 -23.63
CA TRP A 137 -44.40 -14.29 -23.42
C TRP A 137 -44.78 -14.11 -21.92
N LYS A 138 -44.13 -13.17 -21.24
CA LYS A 138 -44.33 -12.93 -19.79
C LYS A 138 -45.34 -11.82 -19.46
N GLY A 139 -45.67 -10.93 -20.40
CA GLY A 139 -46.66 -9.89 -20.15
C GLY A 139 -48.10 -10.41 -20.12
N VAL A 140 -49.07 -9.51 -19.92
CA VAL A 140 -50.50 -9.88 -19.83
C VAL A 140 -50.94 -10.62 -21.09
N CYS A 141 -51.49 -11.82 -20.89
CA CYS A 141 -52.02 -12.68 -21.94
C CYS A 141 -53.07 -13.60 -21.32
N GLU A 142 -54.33 -13.19 -21.41
CA GLU A 142 -55.46 -13.82 -20.74
C GLU A 142 -56.77 -13.59 -21.51
N SER A 143 -57.79 -14.34 -21.14
CA SER A 143 -59.14 -14.15 -21.66
C SER A 143 -60.09 -13.75 -20.53
N ILE A 144 -60.95 -12.77 -20.81
CA ILE A 144 -61.82 -12.13 -19.82
C ILE A 144 -63.24 -12.16 -20.36
N ASN A 145 -64.16 -12.71 -19.57
CA ASN A 145 -65.59 -12.59 -19.83
C ASN A 145 -66.04 -11.17 -19.43
N VAL A 146 -66.64 -10.47 -20.38
CA VAL A 146 -67.20 -9.13 -20.23
C VAL A 146 -68.70 -9.24 -20.42
N ARG A 147 -69.47 -9.00 -19.36
CA ARG A 147 -70.92 -8.88 -19.48
C ARG A 147 -71.29 -7.41 -19.65
N LEU A 148 -71.87 -7.10 -20.81
CA LEU A 148 -72.36 -5.76 -21.15
C LEU A 148 -73.62 -5.41 -20.34
N ARG A 149 -74.00 -4.13 -20.36
CA ARG A 149 -75.18 -3.63 -19.61
C ARG A 149 -76.51 -4.20 -20.12
N ASP A 150 -76.57 -4.54 -21.40
CA ASP A 150 -77.72 -5.20 -22.03
C ASP A 150 -77.76 -6.72 -21.76
N GLY A 151 -76.79 -7.24 -21.01
CA GLY A 151 -76.72 -8.63 -20.59
C GLY A 151 -76.02 -9.56 -21.58
N GLU A 152 -75.59 -9.08 -22.75
CA GLU A 152 -74.82 -9.88 -23.70
C GLU A 152 -73.42 -10.21 -23.12
N LEU A 153 -72.99 -11.45 -23.33
CA LEU A 153 -71.70 -11.94 -22.87
C LEU A 153 -70.69 -11.91 -24.01
N LEU A 154 -69.61 -11.15 -23.82
CA LEU A 154 -68.50 -11.06 -24.76
C LEU A 154 -67.22 -11.59 -24.13
N ARG A 155 -66.31 -12.11 -24.96
CA ARG A 155 -64.98 -12.56 -24.54
C ARG A 155 -63.93 -11.60 -25.06
N LEU A 156 -63.27 -10.90 -24.14
CA LEU A 156 -62.10 -10.09 -24.42
C LEU A 156 -60.87 -11.01 -24.41
N LEU A 157 -60.14 -11.03 -25.52
CA LEU A 157 -58.89 -11.74 -25.70
C LEU A 157 -57.75 -10.72 -25.69
N VAL A 158 -56.90 -10.80 -24.66
CA VAL A 158 -55.64 -10.05 -24.60
C VAL A 158 -54.55 -10.96 -25.15
N LEU A 159 -54.12 -10.69 -26.38
CA LEU A 159 -53.17 -11.48 -27.16
C LEU A 159 -51.80 -10.82 -27.18
N PRO A 160 -50.71 -11.59 -27.37
CA PRO A 160 -49.39 -11.00 -27.37
C PRO A 160 -49.13 -10.35 -28.76
N PRO A 161 -48.44 -9.20 -28.82
CA PRO A 161 -48.32 -8.38 -30.04
C PRO A 161 -47.48 -9.09 -31.10
N PRO A 162 -47.66 -8.77 -32.40
CA PRO A 162 -46.76 -9.25 -33.43
C PRO A 162 -45.32 -8.80 -33.11
N PRO A 163 -44.28 -9.56 -33.52
CA PRO A 163 -42.90 -9.19 -33.28
C PRO A 163 -42.62 -7.80 -33.87
N SER A 164 -42.05 -6.91 -33.06
CA SER A 164 -41.72 -5.53 -33.48
C SER A 164 -40.59 -5.53 -34.50
N VAL A 165 -40.74 -4.72 -35.56
CA VAL A 165 -39.73 -4.52 -36.63
C VAL A 165 -38.92 -3.22 -36.48
N ILE A 166 -39.22 -2.39 -35.47
CA ILE A 166 -38.66 -1.04 -35.33
C ILE A 166 -37.72 -0.99 -34.11
N ALA A 167 -36.50 -0.49 -34.32
CA ALA A 167 -35.53 -0.21 -33.27
C ALA A 167 -35.81 1.17 -32.65
N HIS A 168 -35.86 1.25 -31.31
CA HIS A 168 -36.14 2.47 -30.56
C HIS A 168 -34.87 3.13 -29.99
N GLU A 169 -34.92 4.45 -29.74
CA GLU A 169 -33.84 5.25 -29.13
C GLU A 169 -33.75 5.00 -27.61
N THR A 170 -32.62 4.47 -27.17
CA THR A 170 -32.31 4.20 -25.75
C THR A 170 -31.74 5.45 -25.06
N ASP A 171 -32.08 5.72 -23.80
CA ASP A 171 -31.40 6.77 -23.01
C ASP A 171 -29.99 6.30 -22.60
N TYR A 172 -28.96 6.88 -23.21
CA TYR A 172 -27.57 6.46 -23.04
C TYR A 172 -26.90 6.97 -21.75
N ARG A 173 -27.56 7.81 -20.94
CA ARG A 173 -26.89 8.47 -19.78
C ARG A 173 -26.39 7.49 -18.72
N MET A 174 -27.20 6.51 -18.31
CA MET A 174 -26.76 5.49 -17.33
C MET A 174 -25.68 4.56 -17.89
N ILE A 175 -25.80 4.18 -19.17
CA ILE A 175 -24.83 3.36 -19.90
C ILE A 175 -23.47 4.05 -19.93
N ILE A 176 -23.44 5.35 -20.29
CA ILE A 176 -22.23 6.17 -20.32
C ILE A 176 -21.65 6.32 -18.90
N GLY A 177 -22.47 6.56 -17.89
CA GLY A 177 -22.03 6.69 -16.50
C GLY A 177 -21.33 5.42 -15.98
N MET A 178 -21.93 4.26 -16.19
CA MET A 178 -21.33 2.98 -15.80
C MET A 178 -20.04 2.69 -16.58
N PHE A 179 -20.02 2.99 -17.88
CA PHE A 179 -18.83 2.87 -18.72
C PHE A 179 -17.66 3.73 -18.20
N LEU A 180 -17.93 4.97 -17.81
CA LEU A 180 -16.90 5.85 -17.22
C LEU A 180 -16.38 5.30 -15.88
N VAL A 181 -17.26 4.81 -15.00
CA VAL A 181 -16.86 4.22 -13.71
C VAL A 181 -15.99 2.98 -13.92
N SER A 182 -16.35 2.11 -14.85
CA SER A 182 -15.53 0.93 -15.17
C SER A 182 -14.17 1.29 -15.75
N ILE A 183 -14.09 2.30 -16.63
CA ILE A 183 -12.80 2.80 -17.14
C ILE A 183 -11.96 3.33 -15.99
N ALA A 184 -12.53 4.13 -15.09
CA ALA A 184 -11.82 4.67 -13.94
C ALA A 184 -11.29 3.56 -13.01
N PHE A 185 -12.12 2.54 -12.72
CA PHE A 185 -11.73 1.39 -11.91
C PHE A 185 -10.60 0.59 -12.57
N LEU A 186 -10.69 0.37 -13.88
CA LEU A 186 -9.67 -0.35 -14.65
C LEU A 186 -8.36 0.43 -14.72
N ALA A 187 -8.42 1.75 -14.94
CA ALA A 187 -7.27 2.64 -14.93
C ALA A 187 -6.57 2.62 -13.55
N TYR A 188 -7.35 2.64 -12.46
CA TYR A 188 -6.83 2.52 -11.10
C TYR A 188 -6.11 1.18 -10.87
N LEU A 189 -6.67 0.05 -11.32
CA LEU A 189 -6.04 -1.27 -11.21
C LEU A 189 -4.70 -1.31 -11.97
N VAL A 190 -4.66 -0.82 -13.20
CA VAL A 190 -3.44 -0.75 -14.00
C VAL A 190 -2.40 0.14 -13.33
N ALA A 191 -2.77 1.35 -12.92
CA ALA A 191 -1.87 2.28 -12.22
C ALA A 191 -1.31 1.67 -10.93
N ARG A 192 -2.13 0.97 -10.16
CA ARG A 192 -1.70 0.28 -8.93
C ARG A 192 -0.73 -0.87 -9.25
N MET A 193 -0.97 -1.61 -10.32
CA MET A 193 -0.11 -2.73 -10.72
C MET A 193 1.26 -2.27 -11.23
N THR A 194 1.32 -1.14 -11.94
CA THR A 194 2.58 -0.57 -12.47
C THR A 194 3.37 0.21 -11.42
N THR A 195 2.70 0.99 -10.56
CA THR A 195 3.36 1.95 -9.65
C THR A 195 3.80 1.32 -8.33
N ARG A 196 3.05 0.36 -7.79
CA ARG A 196 3.35 -0.26 -6.48
C ARG A 196 4.74 -0.93 -6.45
N PRO A 197 5.16 -1.73 -7.45
CA PRO A 197 6.47 -2.37 -7.46
C PRO A 197 7.63 -1.37 -7.55
N LEU A 198 7.45 -0.29 -8.32
CA LEU A 198 8.44 0.79 -8.42
C LEU A 198 8.65 1.49 -7.07
N LYS A 199 7.56 1.77 -6.34
CA LYS A 199 7.65 2.31 -4.98
C LYS A 199 8.39 1.37 -4.02
N GLN A 200 8.16 0.06 -4.12
CA GLN A 200 8.86 -0.93 -3.30
C GLN A 200 10.36 -0.97 -3.58
N LEU A 201 10.77 -0.93 -4.87
CA LEU A 201 12.18 -0.86 -5.25
C LEU A 201 12.83 0.45 -4.76
N ALA A 202 12.15 1.59 -4.90
CA ALA A 202 12.66 2.88 -4.43
C ALA A 202 12.84 2.90 -2.91
N GLN A 203 11.88 2.35 -2.16
CA GLN A 203 11.97 2.25 -0.71
C GLN A 203 13.11 1.32 -0.29
N ALA A 204 13.22 0.13 -0.90
CA ALA A 204 14.31 -0.80 -0.61
C ALA A 204 15.69 -0.23 -0.94
N ALA A 205 15.82 0.60 -1.99
CA ALA A 205 17.06 1.31 -2.28
C ALA A 205 17.42 2.34 -1.20
N LYS A 206 16.43 3.05 -0.66
CA LYS A 206 16.60 3.97 0.47
C LYS A 206 16.98 3.21 1.75
N ASP A 207 16.29 2.11 2.02
CA ASP A 207 16.52 1.28 3.20
C ASP A 207 17.90 0.62 3.14
N LEU A 208 18.36 0.17 1.96
CA LEU A 208 19.71 -0.36 1.77
C LEU A 208 20.81 0.67 2.11
N GLY A 209 20.55 1.95 1.86
CA GLY A 209 21.47 3.04 2.23
C GLY A 209 21.60 3.24 3.74
N ASN A 210 20.55 2.91 4.51
CA ASN A 210 20.53 3.04 5.97
C ASN A 210 20.96 1.75 6.68
N ASP A 211 20.50 0.61 6.18
CA ASP A 211 20.79 -0.72 6.70
C ASP A 211 21.14 -1.67 5.55
N ILE A 212 22.43 -1.95 5.44
CA ILE A 212 22.91 -2.88 4.43
C ILE A 212 22.40 -4.30 4.64
N ASN A 213 22.03 -4.68 5.87
CA ASN A 213 21.55 -6.01 6.26
C ASN A 213 20.04 -6.19 6.08
N HIS A 214 19.34 -5.19 5.54
CA HIS A 214 17.92 -5.26 5.25
C HIS A 214 17.55 -6.52 4.43
N PRO A 215 16.41 -7.19 4.70
CA PRO A 215 15.97 -8.38 3.97
C PRO A 215 15.92 -8.17 2.44
N PRO A 216 16.24 -9.19 1.65
CA PRO A 216 16.18 -9.11 0.19
C PRO A 216 14.73 -8.96 -0.30
N LEU A 217 14.57 -8.35 -1.48
CA LEU A 217 13.26 -8.19 -2.12
C LEU A 217 12.68 -9.54 -2.53
N GLN A 218 11.38 -9.71 -2.32
CA GLN A 218 10.65 -10.88 -2.80
C GLN A 218 10.60 -10.92 -4.33
N LEU A 219 10.87 -12.09 -4.92
CA LEU A 219 10.85 -12.31 -6.37
C LEU A 219 9.43 -12.59 -6.87
N SER A 220 8.53 -11.63 -6.64
CA SER A 220 7.11 -11.73 -7.02
C SER A 220 6.73 -10.73 -8.11
N GLY A 221 5.62 -10.97 -8.79
CA GLY A 221 5.10 -10.06 -9.82
C GLY A 221 5.48 -10.47 -11.25
N ALA A 222 5.49 -9.48 -12.16
CA ALA A 222 5.80 -9.69 -13.57
C ALA A 222 7.29 -10.07 -13.78
N SER A 223 7.63 -10.66 -14.93
CA SER A 223 9.01 -11.05 -15.25
C SER A 223 10.01 -9.90 -15.08
N GLU A 224 9.67 -8.71 -15.53
CA GLU A 224 10.54 -7.52 -15.49
C GLU A 224 10.79 -7.10 -14.04
N ILE A 225 9.74 -7.11 -13.21
CA ILE A 225 9.85 -6.80 -11.78
C ILE A 225 10.71 -7.85 -11.08
N ARG A 226 10.50 -9.14 -11.35
CA ARG A 226 11.31 -10.21 -10.76
C ARG A 226 12.78 -10.12 -11.17
N GLN A 227 13.06 -9.78 -12.42
CA GLN A 227 14.43 -9.56 -12.90
C GLN A 227 15.08 -8.35 -12.21
N ALA A 228 14.36 -7.23 -12.09
CA ALA A 228 14.84 -6.06 -11.36
C ALA A 228 15.11 -6.36 -9.88
N SER A 229 14.18 -7.04 -9.19
CA SER A 229 14.37 -7.47 -7.80
C SER A 229 15.55 -8.43 -7.65
N ALA A 230 15.74 -9.37 -8.59
CA ALA A 230 16.88 -10.29 -8.57
C ALA A 230 18.21 -9.55 -8.77
N ALA A 231 18.26 -8.59 -9.70
CA ALA A 231 19.44 -7.75 -9.93
C ALA A 231 19.77 -6.89 -8.70
N PHE A 232 18.75 -6.30 -8.07
CA PHE A 232 18.91 -5.54 -6.82
C PHE A 232 19.46 -6.41 -5.69
N ASN A 233 18.89 -7.60 -5.48
CA ASN A 233 19.37 -8.54 -4.45
C ASN A 233 20.83 -8.98 -4.72
N ALA A 234 21.19 -9.20 -5.98
CA ALA A 234 22.57 -9.53 -6.36
C ALA A 234 23.53 -8.37 -6.10
N MET A 235 23.12 -7.12 -6.36
CA MET A 235 23.89 -5.93 -6.02
C MET A 235 24.09 -5.81 -4.50
N GLN A 236 23.02 -5.95 -3.72
CA GLN A 236 23.09 -5.95 -2.25
C GLN A 236 24.09 -6.99 -1.72
N ALA A 237 24.01 -8.22 -2.22
CA ALA A 237 24.92 -9.30 -1.81
C ALA A 237 26.39 -8.99 -2.13
N ARG A 238 26.67 -8.40 -3.31
CA ARG A 238 28.03 -7.99 -3.70
C ARG A 238 28.57 -6.89 -2.79
N ILE A 239 27.77 -5.89 -2.44
CA ILE A 239 28.20 -4.80 -1.55
C ILE A 239 28.49 -5.34 -0.15
N ARG A 240 27.63 -6.21 0.39
CA ARG A 240 27.88 -6.89 1.67
C ARG A 240 29.20 -7.66 1.67
N GLN A 241 29.42 -8.46 0.63
CA GLN A 241 30.64 -9.25 0.50
C GLN A 241 31.88 -8.35 0.40
N TYR A 242 31.80 -7.24 -0.34
CA TYR A 242 32.89 -6.28 -0.46
C TYR A 242 33.25 -5.64 0.87
N ILE A 243 32.26 -5.22 1.66
CA ILE A 243 32.48 -4.64 3.00
C ILE A 243 33.08 -5.69 3.93
N PHE A 244 32.52 -6.90 3.96
CA PHE A 244 33.05 -7.99 4.78
C PHE A 244 34.52 -8.30 4.45
N GLN A 245 34.86 -8.41 3.16
CA GLN A 245 36.24 -8.63 2.72
C GLN A 245 37.16 -7.49 3.12
N ARG A 246 36.71 -6.23 3.00
CA ARG A 246 37.49 -5.06 3.42
C ARG A 246 37.75 -5.07 4.93
N THR A 247 36.75 -5.38 5.75
CA THR A 247 36.90 -5.48 7.20
C THR A 247 37.84 -6.63 7.59
N GLN A 248 37.71 -7.79 6.96
CA GLN A 248 38.57 -8.94 7.22
C GLN A 248 40.02 -8.66 6.83
N MET A 249 40.26 -8.00 5.69
CA MET A 249 41.59 -7.59 5.25
C MET A 249 42.23 -6.63 6.26
N LEU A 250 41.48 -5.62 6.74
CA LEU A 250 41.98 -4.67 7.74
C LEU A 250 42.29 -5.35 9.08
N ALA A 251 41.48 -6.32 9.50
CA ALA A 251 41.74 -7.13 10.69
C ALA A 251 43.02 -7.96 10.55
N ALA A 252 43.23 -8.60 9.40
CA ALA A 252 44.45 -9.38 9.13
C ALA A 252 45.70 -8.50 9.11
N ILE A 253 45.66 -7.35 8.42
CA ILE A 253 46.76 -6.37 8.41
C ILE A 253 47.10 -5.91 9.83
N THR A 254 46.08 -5.62 10.65
CA THR A 254 46.28 -5.17 12.04
C THR A 254 46.99 -6.23 12.88
N HIS A 255 46.54 -7.48 12.80
CA HIS A 255 47.18 -8.60 13.48
C HIS A 255 48.66 -8.75 13.06
N ASP A 256 48.91 -8.65 11.75
CA ASP A 256 50.26 -8.79 11.19
C ASP A 256 51.17 -7.60 11.53
N LEU A 257 50.63 -6.41 11.80
CA LEU A 257 51.36 -5.25 12.31
C LEU A 257 51.66 -5.35 13.82
N GLN A 258 50.80 -5.98 14.60
CA GLN A 258 50.99 -6.11 16.06
C GLN A 258 52.20 -6.99 16.41
N THR A 259 52.47 -8.01 15.60
CA THR A 259 53.59 -8.94 15.79
C THR A 259 54.98 -8.27 15.64
N PRO A 260 55.29 -7.52 14.56
CA PRO A 260 56.55 -6.77 14.45
C PRO A 260 56.64 -5.61 15.46
N LEU A 261 55.53 -4.94 15.80
CA LEU A 261 55.53 -3.90 16.83
C LEU A 261 55.91 -4.46 18.21
N THR A 262 55.34 -5.61 18.59
CA THR A 262 55.71 -6.29 19.85
C THR A 262 57.19 -6.70 19.85
N ARG A 263 57.70 -7.22 18.72
CA ARG A 263 59.12 -7.55 18.57
C ARG A 263 60.03 -6.32 18.64
N MET A 264 59.63 -5.20 18.06
CA MET A 264 60.37 -3.95 18.16
C MET A 264 60.42 -3.47 19.62
N ARG A 265 59.29 -3.53 20.36
CA ARG A 265 59.26 -3.19 21.79
C ARG A 265 60.28 -3.98 22.61
N LEU A 266 60.36 -5.30 22.40
CA LEU A 266 61.35 -6.16 23.05
C LEU A 266 62.80 -5.84 22.66
N ARG A 267 63.03 -5.32 21.43
CA ARG A 267 64.36 -4.87 21.00
C ARG A 267 64.75 -3.54 21.62
N LEU A 268 63.78 -2.65 21.83
CA LEU A 268 64.00 -1.36 22.49
C LEU A 268 64.46 -1.52 23.94
N GLU A 269 64.03 -2.58 24.64
CA GLU A 269 64.53 -2.90 25.99
C GLU A 269 66.06 -3.11 26.05
N LYS A 270 66.71 -3.38 24.92
CA LYS A 270 68.17 -3.55 24.83
C LYS A 270 68.93 -2.24 24.55
N VAL A 271 68.23 -1.13 24.38
CA VAL A 271 68.85 0.19 24.18
C VAL A 271 69.43 0.65 25.53
N GLY A 272 70.75 0.85 25.58
CA GLY A 272 71.45 1.20 26.81
C GLY A 272 71.21 2.63 27.32
N ASP A 273 70.76 3.53 26.43
CA ASP A 273 70.32 4.88 26.79
C ASP A 273 68.85 4.84 27.20
N GLY A 274 68.57 5.05 28.49
CA GLY A 274 67.22 5.01 29.06
C GLY A 274 66.31 6.10 28.51
N GLU A 275 66.82 7.32 28.27
CA GLU A 275 66.00 8.43 27.76
C GLU A 275 65.61 8.19 26.29
N LEU A 276 66.55 7.68 25.48
CA LEU A 276 66.28 7.28 24.10
C LEU A 276 65.32 6.08 24.05
N ARG A 277 65.49 5.08 24.92
CA ARG A 277 64.60 3.92 25.03
C ARG A 277 63.17 4.36 25.30
N ASP A 278 62.97 5.19 26.32
CA ASP A 278 61.64 5.60 26.75
C ASP A 278 60.93 6.42 25.66
N ARG A 279 61.67 7.28 24.94
CA ARG A 279 61.16 7.98 23.74
C ARG A 279 60.72 7.03 22.63
N LEU A 280 61.54 6.02 22.32
CA LEU A 280 61.24 5.05 21.27
C LEU A 280 60.08 4.13 21.63
N VAL A 281 59.97 3.73 22.90
CA VAL A 281 58.83 2.95 23.42
C VAL A 281 57.53 3.78 23.36
N GLY A 282 57.61 5.08 23.64
CA GLY A 282 56.51 6.02 23.47
C GLY A 282 56.05 6.11 22.01
N ASP A 283 56.98 6.32 21.07
CA ASP A 283 56.65 6.39 19.63
C ASP A 283 56.02 5.08 19.13
N LEU A 284 56.52 3.93 19.59
CA LEU A 284 55.98 2.62 19.24
C LEU A 284 54.57 2.40 19.81
N SER A 285 54.32 2.86 21.03
CA SER A 285 53.00 2.77 21.67
C SER A 285 51.98 3.64 20.93
N ALA A 286 52.38 4.84 20.50
CA ALA A 286 51.53 5.70 19.67
C ALA A 286 51.21 5.08 18.30
N MET A 287 52.16 4.37 17.68
CA MET A 287 51.88 3.60 16.45
C MET A 287 50.91 2.45 16.69
N GLN A 288 51.04 1.72 17.80
CA GLN A 288 50.12 0.64 18.16
C GLN A 288 48.69 1.15 18.36
N GLU A 289 48.55 2.30 19.02
CA GLU A 289 47.27 2.98 19.22
C GLU A 289 46.66 3.44 17.90
N MET A 290 47.45 4.04 17.00
CA MET A 290 46.99 4.43 15.66
C MET A 290 46.46 3.26 14.83
N VAL A 291 47.12 2.11 14.88
CA VAL A 291 46.67 0.90 14.19
C VAL A 291 45.35 0.39 14.78
N ARG A 292 45.20 0.40 16.11
CA ARG A 292 43.96 -0.01 16.78
C ARG A 292 42.80 0.91 16.46
N GLU A 293 43.00 2.23 16.56
CA GLU A 293 41.96 3.21 16.23
C GLU A 293 41.55 3.14 14.75
N GLY A 294 42.50 2.88 13.83
CA GLY A 294 42.19 2.66 12.42
C GLY A 294 41.31 1.42 12.18
N LEU A 295 41.55 0.34 12.93
CA LEU A 295 40.70 -0.85 12.90
C LEU A 295 39.32 -0.57 13.50
N ASP A 296 39.26 0.19 14.60
CA ASP A 296 37.99 0.57 15.23
C ASP A 296 37.16 1.49 14.34
N LEU A 297 37.80 2.39 13.57
CA LEU A 297 37.14 3.14 12.50
C LEU A 297 36.56 2.21 11.44
N ALA A 298 37.33 1.24 10.95
CA ALA A 298 36.84 0.29 9.96
C ALA A 298 35.66 -0.54 10.49
N ARG A 299 35.74 -0.98 11.75
CA ARG A 299 34.67 -1.72 12.44
C ARG A 299 33.49 -0.84 12.82
N SER A 300 33.67 0.48 12.95
CA SER A 300 32.56 1.41 13.23
C SER A 300 31.53 1.43 12.10
N THR A 301 31.89 0.97 10.89
CA THR A 301 30.98 0.81 9.75
C THR A 301 30.34 -0.58 9.68
N ASP A 302 30.81 -1.52 10.50
CA ASP A 302 30.34 -2.90 10.52
C ASP A 302 29.08 -3.03 11.37
N THR A 303 28.05 -3.65 10.80
CA THR A 303 26.71 -3.80 11.39
C THR A 303 26.41 -5.25 11.83
N THR A 304 27.44 -6.10 11.89
CA THR A 304 27.34 -7.53 12.27
C THR A 304 26.88 -7.77 13.71
N GLU A 305 27.14 -6.85 14.63
CA GLU A 305 26.61 -6.93 15.99
C GLU A 305 25.08 -6.80 15.97
N ALA A 306 24.39 -7.69 16.67
CA ALA A 306 22.93 -7.69 16.74
C ALA A 306 22.44 -6.49 17.56
N MET A 307 21.37 -5.84 17.07
CA MET A 307 20.66 -4.83 17.84
C MET A 307 19.88 -5.52 18.97
N GLN A 308 20.03 -5.04 20.19
CA GLN A 308 19.28 -5.54 21.35
C GLN A 308 18.75 -4.37 22.20
N ALA A 309 17.71 -4.64 22.97
CA ALA A 309 17.19 -3.69 23.94
C ALA A 309 18.24 -3.50 25.05
N LEU A 310 18.68 -2.26 25.23
CA LEU A 310 19.73 -1.86 26.14
C LEU A 310 19.20 -0.81 27.09
N ASP A 311 19.38 -1.03 28.38
CA ASP A 311 19.20 0.03 29.36
C ASP A 311 20.36 1.03 29.23
N LEU A 312 20.05 2.29 28.87
CA LEU A 312 21.06 3.32 28.63
C LEU A 312 21.83 3.65 29.90
N ASP A 313 21.15 3.68 31.04
CA ASP A 313 21.75 4.06 32.32
C ASP A 313 22.77 2.99 32.76
N SER A 314 22.42 1.70 32.67
CA SER A 314 23.38 0.60 32.88
C SER A 314 24.61 0.67 31.97
N LEU A 315 24.44 1.09 30.72
CA LEU A 315 25.57 1.26 29.79
C LEU A 315 26.47 2.42 30.21
N LEU A 316 25.89 3.58 30.52
CA LEU A 316 26.63 4.77 30.99
C LEU A 316 27.37 4.48 32.29
N ASP A 317 26.71 3.82 33.25
CA ASP A 317 27.32 3.42 34.52
C ASP A 317 28.52 2.51 34.28
N SER A 318 28.39 1.50 33.40
CA SER A 318 29.50 0.61 33.10
C SER A 318 30.69 1.35 32.46
N VAL A 319 30.46 2.26 31.51
CA VAL A 319 31.56 3.01 30.86
C VAL A 319 32.23 3.99 31.83
N THR A 320 31.45 4.65 32.67
CA THR A 320 31.97 5.66 33.60
C THR A 320 32.69 5.02 34.80
N CYS A 321 32.24 3.85 35.26
CA CYS A 321 33.00 3.02 36.19
C CYS A 321 34.36 2.61 35.61
N ASP A 322 34.40 2.08 34.38
CA ASP A 322 35.65 1.68 33.70
C ASP A 322 36.64 2.88 33.60
N ALA A 323 36.14 4.07 33.28
CA ALA A 323 36.92 5.30 33.21
C ALA A 323 37.47 5.74 34.59
N THR A 324 36.63 5.63 35.63
CA THR A 324 37.02 5.97 37.02
C THR A 324 38.07 5.00 37.55
N ASP A 325 37.94 3.70 37.24
CA ASP A 325 38.92 2.66 37.59
C ASP A 325 40.26 2.89 36.87
N ALA A 326 40.25 3.48 35.68
CA ALA A 326 41.43 3.93 34.96
C ALA A 326 42.04 5.24 35.52
N GLY A 327 41.47 5.80 36.59
CA GLY A 327 41.93 7.03 37.23
C GLY A 327 41.48 8.32 36.53
N GLN A 328 40.55 8.25 35.58
CA GLN A 328 40.02 9.43 34.90
C GLN A 328 38.98 10.15 35.79
N GLN A 329 38.89 11.47 35.68
CA GLN A 329 37.87 12.24 36.39
C GLN A 329 36.59 12.34 35.56
N VAL A 330 35.57 11.57 35.92
CA VAL A 330 34.27 11.57 35.24
C VAL A 330 33.15 11.78 36.25
N ALA A 331 32.24 12.70 35.97
CA ALA A 331 31.05 12.95 36.77
C ALA A 331 29.79 12.75 35.93
N VAL A 332 28.84 11.96 36.43
CA VAL A 332 27.57 11.68 35.74
C VAL A 332 26.42 12.32 36.51
N HIS A 333 25.52 13.00 35.79
CA HIS A 333 24.33 13.62 36.34
C HIS A 333 23.09 13.31 35.48
N GLY A 334 21.97 13.06 36.15
CA GLY A 334 20.71 12.71 35.49
C GLY A 334 20.52 11.20 35.33
N HIS A 335 19.37 10.83 34.78
CA HIS A 335 18.99 9.45 34.49
C HIS A 335 18.03 9.47 33.31
N ALA A 336 18.22 8.58 32.33
CA ALA A 336 17.35 8.51 31.16
C ALA A 336 16.07 7.72 31.47
N GLY A 337 16.20 6.63 32.22
CA GLY A 337 15.10 5.72 32.57
C GLY A 337 14.46 5.05 31.36
N MET A 338 15.25 4.84 30.29
CA MET A 338 14.74 4.38 28.99
C MET A 338 15.61 3.30 28.37
N ALA A 339 14.96 2.41 27.62
CA ALA A 339 15.64 1.42 26.81
C ALA A 339 15.91 1.98 25.39
N LEU A 340 17.08 1.64 24.85
CA LEU A 340 17.47 1.91 23.48
C LEU A 340 17.56 0.60 22.71
N LEU A 341 17.30 0.64 21.40
CA LEU A 341 17.60 -0.46 20.51
C LEU A 341 18.98 -0.18 19.92
N GLY A 342 19.97 -0.97 20.30
CA GLY A 342 21.34 -0.68 19.90
C GLY A 342 22.29 -1.86 19.95
N ARG A 343 23.46 -1.63 19.39
CA ARG A 343 24.61 -2.53 19.40
C ARG A 343 25.48 -2.21 20.63
N PRO A 344 25.53 -3.07 21.65
CA PRO A 344 26.15 -2.76 22.94
C PRO A 344 27.62 -2.35 22.84
N MET A 345 28.42 -3.08 22.06
CA MET A 345 29.84 -2.82 21.91
C MET A 345 30.09 -1.56 21.07
N ALA A 346 29.30 -1.33 20.03
CA ALA A 346 29.35 -0.08 19.27
C ALA A 346 29.01 1.13 20.16
N LEU A 347 27.88 1.10 20.88
CA LEU A 347 27.49 2.22 21.75
C LEU A 347 28.48 2.44 22.89
N ARG A 348 29.03 1.38 23.50
CA ARG A 348 30.15 1.48 24.46
C ARG A 348 31.33 2.22 23.85
N ARG A 349 31.77 1.83 22.65
CA ARG A 349 32.89 2.48 21.96
C ARG A 349 32.61 3.95 21.65
N CYS A 350 31.38 4.29 21.27
CA CYS A 350 30.96 5.68 21.07
C CYS A 350 31.16 6.50 22.36
N LEU A 351 30.61 6.02 23.48
CA LEU A 351 30.71 6.71 24.77
C LEU A 351 32.14 6.83 25.27
N VAL A 352 32.93 5.75 25.18
CA VAL A 352 34.36 5.76 25.54
C VAL A 352 35.11 6.83 24.74
N ASN A 353 34.93 6.89 23.42
CA ASN A 353 35.58 7.91 22.58
C ASN A 353 35.18 9.35 22.96
N LEU A 354 33.93 9.58 23.37
CA LEU A 354 33.48 10.91 23.79
C LEU A 354 34.07 11.29 25.16
N ILE A 355 34.06 10.36 26.11
CA ILE A 355 34.59 10.57 27.47
C ILE A 355 36.11 10.72 27.45
N ASP A 356 36.83 9.85 26.73
CA ASP A 356 38.28 9.92 26.60
C ASP A 356 38.72 11.26 25.98
N ASN A 357 38.01 11.74 24.96
CA ASN A 357 38.27 13.07 24.39
C ASN A 357 38.06 14.18 25.41
N ALA A 358 36.94 14.15 26.16
CA ALA A 358 36.65 15.16 27.16
C ALA A 358 37.71 15.19 28.29
N VAL A 359 38.11 14.02 28.81
CA VAL A 359 39.17 13.91 29.83
C VAL A 359 40.51 14.38 29.28
N LYS A 360 40.85 14.00 28.06
CA LYS A 360 42.14 14.33 27.45
C LYS A 360 42.31 15.83 27.20
N TYR A 361 41.29 16.51 26.70
CA TYR A 361 41.38 17.94 26.35
C TYR A 361 40.96 18.88 27.48
N GLY A 362 40.11 18.43 28.41
CA GLY A 362 39.59 19.25 29.51
C GLY A 362 39.87 18.71 30.91
N GLN A 363 40.72 17.69 31.07
CA GLN A 363 41.12 17.03 32.33
C GLN A 363 40.01 16.28 33.09
N ARG A 364 38.75 16.63 32.83
CA ARG A 364 37.56 16.05 33.44
C ARG A 364 36.42 16.02 32.43
N ALA A 365 35.60 14.97 32.50
CA ALA A 365 34.36 14.85 31.74
C ALA A 365 33.13 15.01 32.65
N PHE A 366 32.20 15.87 32.23
CA PHE A 366 30.89 16.02 32.84
C PHE A 366 29.83 15.44 31.90
N VAL A 367 29.25 14.31 32.28
CA VAL A 367 28.23 13.62 31.51
C VAL A 367 26.87 13.97 32.10
N THR A 368 25.99 14.58 31.31
CA THR A 368 24.58 14.77 31.68
C THR A 368 23.69 13.96 30.76
N VAL A 369 22.73 13.24 31.34
CA VAL A 369 21.76 12.44 30.56
C VAL A 369 20.34 12.85 30.88
N GLU A 370 19.56 13.06 29.84
CA GLU A 370 18.13 13.43 29.91
C GLU A 370 17.36 12.68 28.83
N ALA A 371 16.16 12.20 29.17
CA ALA A 371 15.21 11.68 28.19
C ALA A 371 14.14 12.73 27.88
N GLY A 372 13.78 12.87 26.61
CA GLY A 372 12.71 13.78 26.19
C GLY A 372 12.35 13.66 24.72
N ALA A 373 11.07 13.82 24.39
CA ALA A 373 10.55 13.79 23.02
C ALA A 373 10.87 12.49 22.24
N GLY A 374 10.90 11.33 22.92
CA GLY A 374 11.16 10.02 22.31
C GLY A 374 12.64 9.77 21.97
N ALA A 375 13.56 10.47 22.62
CA ALA A 375 15.00 10.28 22.46
C ALA A 375 15.74 10.51 23.78
N ALA A 376 16.88 9.83 23.95
CA ALA A 376 17.90 10.14 24.94
C ALA A 376 18.80 11.24 24.42
N ARG A 377 19.14 12.21 25.27
CA ARG A 377 20.17 13.21 25.03
C ARG A 377 21.28 13.06 26.07
N ILE A 378 22.47 12.73 25.59
CA ILE A 378 23.68 12.57 26.40
C ILE A 378 24.60 13.73 26.03
N ARG A 379 24.88 14.63 26.98
CA ARG A 379 25.84 15.72 26.80
C ARG A 379 27.11 15.39 27.55
N VAL A 380 28.24 15.39 26.86
CA VAL A 380 29.57 15.23 27.44
C VAL A 380 30.29 16.57 27.32
N ARG A 381 30.49 17.24 28.46
CA ARG A 381 31.16 18.53 28.56
C ARG A 381 32.56 18.36 29.14
N ASP A 382 33.50 19.12 28.59
CA ASP A 382 34.86 19.25 29.12
C ASP A 382 35.17 20.70 29.58
N ASN A 383 36.36 20.89 30.16
CA ASN A 383 36.89 22.21 30.57
C ASN A 383 38.07 22.66 29.70
N GLY A 384 38.17 22.13 28.48
CA GLY A 384 39.25 22.44 27.55
C GLY A 384 39.13 23.83 26.90
N PRO A 385 40.01 24.15 25.94
CA PRO A 385 39.99 25.43 25.23
C PRO A 385 38.82 25.57 24.24
N GLY A 386 38.05 24.51 24.00
CA GLY A 386 37.04 24.46 22.93
C GLY A 386 37.65 24.36 21.53
N ILE A 387 36.83 24.56 20.49
CA ILE A 387 37.23 24.45 19.07
C ILE A 387 36.84 25.72 18.33
N ALA A 388 37.71 26.24 17.46
CA ALA A 388 37.37 27.42 16.65
C ALA A 388 36.10 27.15 15.78
N PRO A 389 35.18 28.12 15.60
CA PRO A 389 33.92 27.88 14.89
C PRO A 389 34.05 27.30 13.47
N GLY A 390 35.11 27.67 12.74
CA GLY A 390 35.39 27.13 11.39
C GLY A 390 35.89 25.68 11.36
N GLU A 391 36.24 25.13 12.52
CA GLU A 391 36.86 23.81 12.68
C GLU A 391 35.89 22.77 13.24
N LEU A 392 34.77 23.20 13.83
CA LEU A 392 33.75 22.33 14.44
C LEU A 392 33.19 21.26 13.48
N ALA A 393 33.07 21.58 12.19
CA ALA A 393 32.64 20.60 11.19
C ALA A 393 33.76 19.62 10.80
N ARG A 394 35.01 20.11 10.77
CA ARG A 394 36.18 19.37 10.28
C ARG A 394 36.71 18.36 11.30
N VAL A 395 36.46 18.55 12.59
CA VAL A 395 36.85 17.58 13.63
C VAL A 395 36.15 16.22 13.54
N PHE A 396 35.12 16.10 12.69
CA PHE A 396 34.53 14.82 12.31
C PHE A 396 35.19 14.15 11.10
N GLU A 397 36.14 14.82 10.44
CA GLU A 397 36.90 14.23 9.33
C GLU A 397 37.96 13.25 9.88
N PRO A 398 38.11 12.05 9.27
CA PRO A 398 39.12 11.09 9.69
C PRO A 398 40.52 11.70 9.67
N PHE A 399 41.31 11.44 10.73
CA PHE A 399 42.69 11.93 10.90
C PHE A 399 42.84 13.45 11.06
N TYR A 400 41.73 14.18 11.18
CA TYR A 400 41.76 15.62 11.38
C TYR A 400 42.06 15.99 12.83
N ARG A 401 42.91 17.01 13.05
CA ARG A 401 43.27 17.55 14.37
C ARG A 401 43.42 19.07 14.31
N VAL A 402 42.90 19.76 15.34
CA VAL A 402 42.98 21.23 15.46
C VAL A 402 44.39 21.70 15.86
N GLU A 403 45.12 20.89 16.63
CA GLU A 403 46.50 21.19 17.04
C GLU A 403 47.50 20.83 15.92
N THR A 404 48.34 21.80 15.53
CA THR A 404 49.45 21.61 14.58
C THR A 404 50.73 21.09 15.23
N SER A 405 50.83 21.12 16.57
CA SER A 405 52.01 20.67 17.29
C SER A 405 52.02 19.15 17.43
N ARG A 406 53.04 18.50 16.84
CA ARG A 406 53.43 17.11 17.08
C ARG A 406 54.01 16.90 18.50
N SER A 407 53.60 17.70 19.48
CA SER A 407 54.02 17.51 20.88
C SER A 407 53.40 16.23 21.41
N ARG A 408 54.27 15.31 21.83
CA ARG A 408 53.99 13.92 22.25
C ARG A 408 52.98 13.77 23.40
N GLU A 409 52.62 14.86 24.10
CA GLU A 409 51.75 14.83 25.28
C GLU A 409 50.24 14.84 24.97
N SER A 410 49.78 15.33 23.82
CA SER A 410 48.33 15.37 23.46
C SER A 410 47.88 14.19 22.58
N GLY A 411 48.51 13.01 22.74
CA GLY A 411 48.41 11.81 21.88
C GLY A 411 46.98 11.34 21.57
N GLY A 412 46.56 11.45 20.30
CA GLY A 412 45.35 10.85 19.76
C GLY A 412 45.31 11.00 18.25
N THR A 413 44.61 10.10 17.56
CA THR A 413 44.77 9.92 16.11
C THR A 413 43.82 10.79 15.27
N GLY A 414 42.86 11.47 15.91
CA GLY A 414 41.79 12.21 15.23
C GLY A 414 40.64 11.32 14.74
N LEU A 415 40.58 10.05 15.17
CA LEU A 415 39.54 9.11 14.74
C LEU A 415 38.35 9.01 15.70
N GLY A 416 38.52 9.33 16.99
CA GLY A 416 37.49 9.12 18.01
C GLY A 416 36.14 9.80 17.71
N LEU A 417 36.13 11.08 17.33
CA LEU A 417 34.89 11.80 16.99
C LEU A 417 34.24 11.27 15.69
N THR A 418 35.06 10.85 14.73
CA THR A 418 34.57 10.20 13.49
C THR A 418 33.87 8.88 13.83
N ILE A 419 34.49 8.05 14.68
CA ILE A 419 33.92 6.78 15.14
C ILE A 419 32.60 7.01 15.87
N ALA A 420 32.57 7.95 16.81
CA ALA A 420 31.37 8.29 17.56
C ALA A 420 30.23 8.72 16.64
N ARG A 421 30.52 9.57 15.64
CA ARG A 421 29.53 10.04 14.65
C ARG A 421 28.97 8.89 13.81
N ASN A 422 29.83 8.04 13.25
CA ASN A 422 29.40 6.88 12.47
C ASN A 422 28.48 5.96 13.27
N ILE A 423 28.83 5.71 14.54
CA ILE A 423 28.03 4.87 15.42
C ILE A 423 26.69 5.53 15.72
N ALA A 424 26.65 6.82 16.04
CA ALA A 424 25.40 7.54 16.29
C ALA A 424 24.45 7.50 15.07
N GLU A 425 24.97 7.79 13.88
CA GLU A 425 24.18 7.78 12.63
C GLU A 425 23.61 6.38 12.33
N GLN A 426 24.37 5.31 12.56
CA GLN A 426 23.89 3.93 12.42
C GLN A 426 22.79 3.52 13.40
N HIS A 427 22.68 4.23 14.51
CA HIS A 427 21.61 4.03 15.50
C HIS A 427 20.44 4.99 15.27
N GLY A 428 20.39 5.68 14.12
CA GLY A 428 19.37 6.68 13.82
C GLY A 428 19.47 7.95 14.67
N GLY A 429 20.60 8.14 15.33
CA GLY A 429 20.91 9.28 16.18
C GLY A 429 21.74 10.35 15.48
N SER A 430 22.20 11.34 16.26
CA SER A 430 23.05 12.43 15.77
C SER A 430 24.04 12.89 16.84
N ILE A 431 25.18 13.42 16.40
CA ILE A 431 26.14 14.11 17.27
C ILE A 431 26.28 15.56 16.83
N ALA A 432 26.27 16.48 17.80
CA ALA A 432 26.55 17.88 17.61
C ALA A 432 27.64 18.35 18.59
N LEU A 433 28.42 19.36 18.19
CA LEU A 433 29.40 20.02 19.05
C LEU A 433 29.09 21.49 19.17
N VAL A 434 29.20 22.01 20.40
CA VAL A 434 29.05 23.43 20.71
C VAL A 434 30.11 23.81 21.72
N ASN A 435 30.73 24.98 21.58
CA ASN A 435 31.58 25.52 22.65
C ASN A 435 30.70 26.02 23.79
N HIS A 436 31.02 25.64 25.01
CA HIS A 436 30.25 26.05 26.17
C HIS A 436 30.57 27.52 26.54
N PRO A 437 29.57 28.34 26.94
CA PRO A 437 29.79 29.76 27.26
C PRO A 437 30.84 30.02 28.36
N GLU A 438 30.97 29.09 29.30
CA GLU A 438 31.94 29.15 30.40
C GLU A 438 33.30 28.52 30.06
N GLY A 439 33.55 28.21 28.79
CA GLY A 439 34.73 27.47 28.33
C GLY A 439 34.49 25.96 28.26
N GLY A 440 35.30 25.28 27.44
CA GLY A 440 35.14 23.87 27.12
C GLY A 440 34.31 23.58 25.88
N LEU A 441 34.31 22.30 25.50
CA LEU A 441 33.50 21.75 24.42
C LEU A 441 32.38 20.90 25.02
N GLU A 442 31.18 21.04 24.47
CA GLU A 442 30.06 20.15 24.77
C GLU A 442 29.70 19.34 23.53
N VAL A 443 29.78 18.01 23.68
CA VAL A 443 29.33 17.06 22.66
C VAL A 443 27.96 16.55 23.06
N THR A 444 26.96 16.77 22.21
CA THR A 444 25.60 16.27 22.40
C THR A 444 25.36 15.06 21.49
N LEU A 445 25.20 13.89 22.09
CA LEU A 445 24.75 12.66 21.44
C LEU A 445 23.23 12.48 21.65
N VAL A 446 22.49 12.32 20.57
CA VAL A 446 21.05 12.05 20.59
C VAL A 446 20.80 10.66 20.04
N LEU A 447 20.08 9.82 20.80
CA LEU A 447 19.72 8.46 20.40
C LEU A 447 18.20 8.25 20.52
N PRO A 448 17.52 7.69 19.50
CA PRO A 448 16.07 7.49 19.55
C PRO A 448 15.67 6.40 20.55
N GLU A 449 14.53 6.59 21.21
CA GLU A 449 13.95 5.61 22.13
C GLU A 449 13.56 4.31 21.41
N TYR A 450 13.74 3.18 22.10
CA TYR A 450 13.19 1.92 21.63
C TYR A 450 11.66 1.89 21.79
N TYR A 451 10.95 1.83 20.67
CA TYR A 451 9.54 1.46 20.66
C TYR A 451 9.38 -0.03 20.37
N ALA A 452 9.01 -0.82 21.37
CA ALA A 452 8.54 -2.17 21.14
C ALA A 452 7.19 -2.13 20.39
N GLY A 453 7.19 -2.40 19.09
CA GLY A 453 5.95 -2.60 18.31
C GLY A 453 5.71 -1.67 17.11
N LYS A 454 6.74 -1.19 16.41
CA LYS A 454 6.63 -0.76 15.01
C LYS A 454 7.53 -1.57 14.10
#